data_AF-A0A5B7B5D1-F1
#
_entry.id   AF-A0A5B7B5D1-F1
#
_cell.length_a   1.000
_cell.length_b   1.000
_cell.length_c   1.000
_cell.angle_alpha   90.00
_cell.angle_beta   90.00
_cell.angle_gamma   90.00
#
_symmetry.space_group_name_H-M   'P 1'
#
loop_
_entity.id
_entity.type
_entity.pdbx_description
1 polymer ?
#
loop_
_entity_poly.entity_id
_entity_poly.type
_entity_poly.pdbx_seq_one_letter_code
_entity_poly.pdbx_strand_id
1 'polypeptide(L)'
;MEKEHLKVTLLRLDSSLQGVLSCLPDFRPSSRNGMVEDPGHMSFLIAGATGSIVGSTELREKAAEIIHAACKYLLEKKSDDSILLLLIIRIMDALGNYGGSEYDEWSNHRQAWKLESAAIIEPPINFIVSSHSKGKRRPRWALIDKAYMHSTWRSSQSSYHLFRTSGNMSPSDHLTLLMDDLLNLSLHSYETVRILAGKSLLKMMKRWPSMISKRVLTLTENLRDPNSPEYVVLGSCAVLATQTVLKHLTMDPKAFSSFLLGILSSSHHESLKAQKAINELFVKYNIHFAGVSRNIFRTLNNHSDVPDFADLLSQIGSMSFESTNLHWRYNLMANRVLLLLAMASRNDPNSSSKILSETAGHFLKNLKSQLPQTRILAISALNTLLKESPYKISDEEQPNFSGDLQGHSKSSLEGALSQNFQEEGFFSETLNCLSHVHIITDTESTSSRGNHGNSSFQSLADKSITRFYFDFSSSWPRTPSWISLLGSDTFYSSFARIFKRLFQECGMPVLLALKNTLEEFANAKERSKQCVAAEALAGVLHSDVNGLLEAWDSWMMVQLQNVILAPSVESIPEWAACIRYAVTGKGKHGMKVPLLRE
;
A
#
# COMPACT_ATOMS: atom_id res chain seq x y z
N MET A 1 24.74 -44.55 5.52
CA MET A 1 25.04 -44.33 6.94
C MET A 1 25.29 -42.87 7.28
N GLU A 2 26.16 -42.15 6.56
CA GLU A 2 26.52 -40.76 6.89
C GLU A 2 25.36 -39.75 6.88
N LYS A 3 24.40 -39.88 5.94
CA LYS A 3 23.20 -39.02 5.87
C LYS A 3 22.32 -39.16 7.11
N GLU A 4 22.00 -40.39 7.52
CA GLU A 4 21.16 -40.63 8.70
C GLU A 4 21.87 -40.21 9.98
N HIS A 5 23.20 -40.40 10.06
CA HIS A 5 23.98 -39.91 11.19
C HIS A 5 23.90 -38.38 11.30
N LEU A 6 24.10 -37.65 10.20
CA LEU A 6 23.97 -36.20 10.16
C LEU A 6 22.56 -35.74 10.57
N LYS A 7 21.52 -36.41 10.05
CA LYS A 7 20.12 -36.14 10.41
C LYS A 7 19.87 -36.28 11.91
N VAL A 8 20.34 -37.38 12.51
CA VAL A 8 20.20 -37.62 13.95
C VAL A 8 20.94 -36.56 14.76
N THR A 9 22.14 -36.16 14.33
CA THR A 9 22.90 -35.10 15.00
C THR A 9 22.18 -33.76 14.93
N LEU A 10 21.64 -33.37 13.77
CA LEU A 10 20.86 -32.14 13.62
C LEU A 10 19.59 -32.18 14.48
N LEU A 11 18.87 -33.31 14.54
CA LEU A 11 17.70 -33.46 15.39
C LEU A 11 18.02 -33.31 16.88
N ARG A 12 19.17 -33.82 17.32
CA ARG A 12 19.64 -33.63 18.70
C ARG A 12 19.93 -32.16 18.98
N LEU A 13 20.63 -31.47 18.07
CA LEU A 13 20.90 -30.05 18.19
C LEU A 13 19.62 -29.22 18.26
N ASP A 14 18.66 -29.46 17.34
CA ASP A 14 17.35 -28.79 17.33
C ASP A 14 16.62 -29.03 18.66
N SER A 15 16.50 -30.28 19.10
CA SER A 15 15.82 -30.63 20.35
C SER A 15 16.47 -29.98 21.58
N SER A 16 17.80 -29.94 21.63
CA SER A 16 18.53 -29.26 22.71
C SER A 16 18.28 -27.75 22.70
N LEU A 17 18.28 -27.10 21.53
CA LEU A 17 18.02 -25.66 21.43
C LEU A 17 16.57 -25.32 21.78
N GLN A 18 15.60 -26.12 21.34
CA GLN A 18 14.19 -25.95 21.71
C GLN A 18 13.94 -26.22 23.20
N GLY A 19 14.78 -27.01 23.87
CA GLY A 19 14.70 -27.22 25.31
C GLY A 19 15.33 -26.08 26.13
N VAL A 20 16.43 -25.51 25.65
CA VAL A 20 17.16 -24.45 26.37
C VAL A 20 16.55 -23.06 26.13
N LEU A 21 15.99 -22.77 24.96
CA LEU A 21 15.28 -21.52 24.67
C LEU A 21 16.12 -20.25 25.01
N SER A 22 15.52 -19.26 25.68
CA SER A 22 16.21 -18.05 26.15
C SER A 22 17.20 -18.27 27.30
N CYS A 23 17.31 -19.49 27.87
CA CYS A 23 18.33 -19.76 28.87
C CYS A 23 19.76 -19.75 28.30
N LEU A 24 19.94 -20.00 26.99
CA LEU A 24 21.23 -19.86 26.32
C LEU A 24 21.42 -18.37 25.96
N PRO A 25 22.50 -17.70 26.43
CA PRO A 25 22.69 -16.27 26.20
C PRO A 25 22.72 -15.85 24.73
N ASP A 26 22.19 -14.66 24.46
CA ASP A 26 22.13 -14.01 23.14
C ASP A 26 23.52 -13.61 22.60
N PHE A 27 23.59 -13.42 21.29
CA PHE A 27 24.79 -12.93 20.61
C PHE A 27 25.16 -11.53 21.10
N ARG A 28 26.47 -11.24 21.17
CA ARG A 28 26.94 -9.89 21.49
C ARG A 28 26.80 -8.98 20.26
N PRO A 29 26.03 -7.87 20.33
CA PRO A 29 25.94 -6.94 19.22
C PRO A 29 27.29 -6.23 18.99
N SER A 30 27.54 -5.82 17.75
CA SER A 30 28.68 -4.98 17.40
C SER A 30 28.29 -3.50 17.51
N SER A 31 29.12 -2.68 18.14
CA SER A 31 28.92 -1.22 18.18
C SER A 31 29.62 -0.55 17.01
N ARG A 32 28.90 0.29 16.27
CA ARG A 32 29.43 0.95 15.06
C ARG A 32 30.45 2.06 15.37
N ASN A 33 30.38 2.61 16.57
CA ASN A 33 31.36 3.56 17.11
C ASN A 33 32.06 2.86 18.27
N GLY A 34 33.35 2.52 18.14
CA GLY A 34 34.16 1.87 19.17
C GLY A 34 34.32 2.65 20.50
N MET A 35 33.54 3.72 20.70
CA MET A 35 33.36 4.43 21.96
C MET A 35 31.90 4.35 22.41
N VAL A 36 31.51 3.20 22.97
CA VAL A 36 30.50 3.14 24.01
C VAL A 36 31.04 2.14 25.02
N GLU A 37 31.32 2.63 26.23
CA GLU A 37 31.61 1.79 27.40
C GLU A 37 30.57 0.68 27.47
N ASP A 38 31.04 -0.54 27.76
CA ASP A 38 30.29 -1.76 28.04
C ASP A 38 28.75 -1.60 28.04
N PRO A 39 27.98 -2.33 27.22
CA PRO A 39 26.50 -2.27 27.20
C PRO A 39 25.83 -2.67 28.53
N GLY A 40 26.60 -2.80 29.61
CA GLY A 40 26.18 -2.98 30.99
C GLY A 40 25.52 -1.76 31.66
N HIS A 41 25.41 -0.59 31.02
CA HIS A 41 24.65 0.53 31.61
C HIS A 41 23.14 0.42 31.36
N MET A 42 22.56 -0.41 32.22
CA MET A 42 21.14 -0.58 32.57
C MET A 42 20.19 -1.03 31.45
N SER A 43 20.32 -2.31 31.08
CA SER A 43 19.12 -3.04 30.66
C SER A 43 18.17 -3.09 31.86
N PHE A 44 16.95 -2.57 31.70
CA PHE A 44 15.89 -2.80 32.68
C PHE A 44 15.66 -4.31 32.79
N LEU A 45 16.17 -4.94 33.85
CA LEU A 45 15.94 -6.35 34.10
C LEU A 45 14.49 -6.51 34.58
N ILE A 46 13.61 -6.91 33.67
CA ILE A 46 12.23 -7.25 34.04
C ILE A 46 12.29 -8.55 34.86
N ALA A 47 11.74 -8.55 36.07
CA ALA A 47 11.66 -9.75 36.88
C ALA A 47 10.92 -10.87 36.11
N GLY A 48 11.58 -12.03 35.96
CA GLY A 48 11.07 -13.15 35.17
C GLY A 48 11.29 -13.05 33.65
N ALA A 49 12.11 -12.11 33.17
CA ALA A 49 12.49 -12.02 31.75
C ALA A 49 13.51 -13.07 31.31
N THR A 50 14.42 -13.47 32.19
CA THR A 50 15.48 -14.42 31.86
C THR A 50 15.46 -15.57 32.86
N GLY A 51 15.42 -16.80 32.34
CA GLY A 51 15.61 -18.00 33.15
C GLY A 51 17.05 -18.15 33.65
N SER A 52 17.35 -19.29 34.25
CA SER A 52 18.73 -19.66 34.59
C SER A 52 19.59 -19.68 33.34
N ILE A 53 20.79 -19.08 33.40
CA ILE A 53 21.73 -19.10 32.28
C ILE A 53 22.30 -20.52 32.13
N VAL A 54 22.16 -21.09 30.93
CA VAL A 54 22.70 -22.41 30.58
C VAL A 54 23.72 -22.21 29.45
N GLY A 55 24.99 -22.41 29.76
CA GLY A 55 26.10 -22.22 28.80
C GLY A 55 26.59 -20.77 28.72
N SER A 56 27.21 -20.42 27.59
CA SER A 56 27.81 -19.10 27.32
C SER A 56 27.42 -18.59 25.94
N THR A 57 27.58 -17.28 25.71
CA THR A 57 27.40 -16.69 24.37
C THR A 57 28.33 -17.33 23.34
N GLU A 58 29.57 -17.65 23.73
CA GLU A 58 30.57 -18.32 22.88
C GLU A 58 30.08 -19.69 22.38
N LEU A 59 29.31 -20.42 23.20
CA LEU A 59 28.71 -21.69 22.79
C LEU A 59 27.70 -21.50 21.64
N ARG A 60 26.90 -20.44 21.71
CA ARG A 60 25.94 -20.08 20.65
C ARG A 60 26.65 -19.62 19.38
N GLU A 61 27.72 -18.84 19.52
CA GLU A 61 28.58 -18.41 18.39
C GLU A 61 29.22 -19.60 17.68
N LYS A 62 29.84 -20.51 18.44
CA LYS A 62 30.41 -21.75 17.89
C LYS A 62 29.36 -22.62 17.19
N ALA A 63 28.16 -22.73 17.76
CA ALA A 63 27.06 -23.45 17.11
C ALA A 63 26.67 -22.81 15.78
N ALA A 64 26.61 -21.47 15.71
CA ALA A 64 26.32 -20.75 14.48
C ALA A 64 27.38 -21.00 13.39
N GLU A 65 28.69 -21.00 13.74
CA GLU A 65 29.77 -21.29 12.79
C GLU A 65 29.68 -22.70 12.20
N ILE A 66 29.42 -23.70 13.06
CA ILE A 66 29.28 -25.09 12.64
C ILE A 66 28.06 -25.26 11.72
N ILE A 67 26.94 -24.61 12.06
CA ILE A 67 25.71 -24.67 11.26
C ILE A 67 25.87 -23.94 9.93
N HIS A 68 26.60 -22.82 9.90
CA HIS A 68 26.97 -22.14 8.66
C HIS A 68 27.80 -23.06 7.74
N ALA A 69 28.84 -23.70 8.28
CA ALA A 69 29.66 -24.66 7.53
C ALA A 69 28.83 -25.86 7.02
N ALA A 70 27.93 -26.39 7.86
CA ALA A 70 27.02 -27.46 7.48
C ALA A 70 26.05 -27.04 6.38
N CYS A 71 25.53 -25.81 6.43
CA CYS A 71 24.64 -25.25 5.42
C CYS A 71 25.35 -25.16 4.05
N LYS A 72 26.56 -24.59 4.01
CA LYS A 72 27.39 -24.53 2.80
C LYS A 72 27.64 -25.91 2.21
N TYR A 73 28.04 -26.87 3.06
CA TYR A 73 28.24 -28.25 2.63
C TYR A 73 26.97 -28.89 2.04
N LEU A 74 25.81 -28.69 2.67
CA LEU A 74 24.54 -29.22 2.15
C LEU A 74 24.15 -28.57 0.82
N LEU A 75 24.31 -27.26 0.67
CA LEU A 75 24.01 -26.57 -0.60
C LEU A 75 24.92 -27.04 -1.73
N GLU A 76 26.20 -27.29 -1.47
CA GLU A 76 27.16 -27.74 -2.49
C GLU A 76 27.06 -29.23 -2.82
N LYS A 77 26.84 -30.10 -1.82
CA LYS A 77 26.93 -31.56 -1.98
C LYS A 77 25.58 -32.28 -1.99
N LYS A 78 24.55 -31.70 -1.38
CA LYS A 78 23.24 -32.35 -1.14
C LYS A 78 22.06 -31.37 -1.22
N SER A 79 22.02 -30.53 -2.25
CA SER A 79 20.95 -29.54 -2.45
C SER A 79 19.56 -30.17 -2.60
N ASP A 80 19.48 -31.44 -3.03
CA ASP A 80 18.23 -32.19 -3.17
C ASP A 80 17.61 -32.66 -1.84
N ASP A 81 18.35 -32.60 -0.74
CA ASP A 81 17.89 -33.13 0.55
C ASP A 81 17.06 -32.11 1.35
N SER A 82 15.82 -31.92 0.92
CA SER A 82 14.89 -30.99 1.56
C SER A 82 14.72 -31.22 3.07
N ILE A 83 14.81 -32.47 3.57
CA ILE A 83 14.63 -32.78 4.99
C ILE A 83 15.79 -32.21 5.83
N LEU A 84 17.03 -32.42 5.37
CA LEU A 84 18.20 -31.89 6.08
C LEU A 84 18.23 -30.36 6.05
N LEU A 85 17.87 -29.77 4.90
CA LEU A 85 17.77 -28.31 4.77
C LEU A 85 16.71 -27.73 5.72
N LEU A 86 15.53 -28.37 5.83
CA LEU A 86 14.49 -27.95 6.78
C LEU A 86 14.96 -28.05 8.24
N LEU A 87 15.74 -29.07 8.60
CA LEU A 87 16.31 -29.19 9.95
C LEU A 87 17.34 -28.10 10.24
N ILE A 88 18.24 -27.80 9.27
CA ILE A 88 19.18 -26.69 9.41
C ILE A 88 18.44 -25.37 9.60
N ILE A 89 17.38 -25.10 8.82
CA ILE A 89 16.60 -23.86 8.96
C ILE A 89 15.97 -23.75 10.36
N ARG A 90 15.45 -24.84 10.93
CA ARG A 90 14.90 -24.83 12.30
C ARG A 90 15.96 -24.50 13.34
N ILE A 91 17.16 -25.08 13.20
CA ILE A 91 18.29 -24.78 14.07
C ILE A 91 18.72 -23.32 13.92
N MET A 92 18.80 -22.80 12.69
CA MET A 92 19.09 -21.39 12.42
C MET A 92 18.02 -20.47 13.03
N ASP A 93 16.74 -20.84 12.96
CA ASP A 93 15.63 -20.11 13.60
C ASP A 93 15.84 -20.04 15.11
N ALA A 94 16.13 -21.17 15.75
CA ALA A 94 16.33 -21.27 17.20
C ALA A 94 17.58 -20.51 17.68
N LEU A 95 18.68 -20.54 16.90
CA LEU A 95 19.90 -19.80 17.21
C LEU A 95 19.72 -18.30 17.02
N GLY A 96 19.17 -17.88 15.88
CA GLY A 96 19.12 -16.48 15.46
C GLY A 96 17.96 -15.67 16.05
N ASN A 97 16.80 -16.30 16.27
CA ASN A 97 15.59 -15.65 16.77
C ASN A 97 15.40 -15.88 18.26
N TYR A 98 16.35 -15.37 19.06
CA TYR A 98 16.31 -15.42 20.52
C TYR A 98 14.98 -14.90 21.10
N GLY A 99 14.27 -15.70 21.91
CA GLY A 99 12.95 -15.35 22.43
C GLY A 99 11.78 -15.59 21.46
N GLY A 100 12.06 -16.08 20.25
CA GLY A 100 11.07 -16.36 19.21
C GLY A 100 10.26 -17.63 19.47
N SER A 101 10.88 -18.69 19.99
CA SER A 101 10.18 -19.93 20.33
C SER A 101 9.16 -19.72 21.45
N GLU A 102 9.52 -18.96 22.48
CA GLU A 102 8.62 -18.57 23.58
C GLU A 102 7.45 -17.71 23.08
N TYR A 103 7.69 -16.85 22.08
CA TYR A 103 6.63 -16.08 21.46
C TYR A 103 5.62 -16.99 20.73
N ASP A 104 6.12 -17.96 19.97
CA ASP A 104 5.30 -18.88 19.20
C ASP A 104 4.45 -19.75 20.14
N GLU A 105 5.05 -20.26 21.22
CA GLU A 105 4.34 -20.97 22.30
C GLU A 105 3.26 -20.08 22.93
N TRP A 106 3.62 -18.88 23.36
CA TRP A 106 2.68 -17.93 23.96
C TRP A 106 1.53 -17.56 23.02
N SER A 107 1.82 -17.33 21.73
CA SER A 107 0.82 -16.95 20.73
C SER A 107 -0.22 -18.06 20.55
N ASN A 108 0.23 -19.30 20.47
CA ASN A 108 -0.65 -20.47 20.37
C ASN A 108 -1.46 -20.67 21.66
N HIS A 109 -0.80 -20.63 22.82
CA HIS A 109 -1.42 -20.77 24.14
C HIS A 109 -2.47 -19.68 24.39
N ARG A 110 -2.21 -18.45 23.94
CA ARG A 110 -3.14 -17.32 24.07
C ARG A 110 -4.44 -17.52 23.33
N GLN A 111 -4.41 -18.12 22.16
CA GLN A 111 -5.63 -18.39 21.40
C GLN A 111 -6.47 -19.47 22.11
N ALA A 112 -5.83 -20.55 22.56
CA ALA A 112 -6.48 -21.61 23.34
C ALA A 112 -7.11 -21.05 24.63
N TRP A 113 -6.34 -20.31 25.43
CA TRP A 113 -6.82 -19.73 26.69
C TRP A 113 -8.01 -18.79 26.49
N LYS A 114 -8.03 -18.00 25.40
CA LYS A 114 -9.17 -17.10 25.11
C LYS A 114 -10.45 -17.88 24.83
N LEU A 115 -10.37 -18.97 24.08
CA LEU A 115 -11.51 -19.83 23.76
C LEU A 115 -12.05 -20.50 25.03
N GLU A 116 -11.16 -21.07 25.85
CA GLU A 116 -11.53 -21.69 27.12
C GLU A 116 -12.11 -20.68 28.12
N SER A 117 -11.47 -19.52 28.28
CA SER A 117 -11.93 -18.47 29.19
C SER A 117 -13.27 -17.86 28.80
N ALA A 118 -13.64 -17.91 27.51
CA ALA A 118 -14.96 -17.53 27.02
C ALA A 118 -16.02 -18.61 27.28
N ALA A 119 -15.64 -19.89 27.24
CA ALA A 119 -16.52 -21.01 27.53
C ALA A 119 -16.84 -21.17 29.04
N ILE A 120 -16.00 -20.62 29.92
CA ILE A 120 -16.26 -20.59 31.36
C ILE A 120 -17.38 -19.58 31.65
N ILE A 121 -18.59 -20.09 31.82
CA ILE A 121 -19.77 -19.34 32.24
C ILE A 121 -19.69 -19.10 33.75
N GLU A 122 -19.81 -17.83 34.15
CA GLU A 122 -19.93 -17.49 35.57
C GLU A 122 -21.34 -17.85 36.05
N PRO A 123 -21.49 -18.59 37.15
CA PRO A 123 -22.81 -18.76 37.74
C PRO A 123 -23.34 -17.37 38.14
N PRO A 124 -24.63 -17.08 37.90
CA PRO A 124 -25.23 -15.83 38.35
C PRO A 124 -25.05 -15.73 39.87
N ILE A 125 -24.30 -14.73 40.33
CA ILE A 125 -23.96 -14.57 41.75
C ILE A 125 -25.24 -14.32 42.57
N ASN A 126 -25.33 -14.99 43.71
CA ASN A 126 -26.32 -14.78 44.77
C ASN A 126 -26.32 -13.30 45.22
N PHE A 127 -27.51 -12.67 45.25
CA PHE A 127 -27.78 -11.25 45.49
C PHE A 127 -27.34 -10.67 46.87
N ILE A 128 -26.56 -11.39 47.67
CA ILE A 128 -26.35 -11.09 49.10
C ILE A 128 -25.11 -10.22 49.36
N VAL A 129 -24.14 -10.15 48.44
CA VAL A 129 -22.92 -9.35 48.64
C VAL A 129 -22.74 -8.37 47.49
N SER A 130 -23.24 -7.15 47.68
CA SER A 130 -23.13 -6.01 46.76
C SER A 130 -21.73 -5.37 46.71
N SER A 131 -20.73 -5.93 47.39
CA SER A 131 -19.36 -5.40 47.43
C SER A 131 -18.41 -6.12 46.47
N HIS A 132 -18.21 -5.46 45.32
CA HIS A 132 -16.93 -5.29 44.63
C HIS A 132 -16.10 -6.52 44.21
N SER A 133 -16.45 -7.13 43.07
CA SER A 133 -15.41 -7.52 42.11
C SER A 133 -15.71 -6.88 40.77
N LYS A 134 -14.99 -5.80 40.42
CA LYS A 134 -15.06 -5.12 39.10
C LYS A 134 -14.57 -6.00 37.93
N GLY A 135 -14.27 -7.29 38.18
CA GLY A 135 -13.70 -8.22 37.20
C GLY A 135 -14.41 -9.57 37.20
N LYS A 136 -14.39 -10.20 36.02
CA LYS A 136 -14.85 -11.57 35.77
C LYS A 136 -14.13 -12.56 36.70
N ARG A 137 -14.88 -13.38 37.45
CA ARG A 137 -14.29 -14.41 38.32
C ARG A 137 -13.82 -15.59 37.45
N ARG A 138 -12.62 -16.11 37.72
CA ARG A 138 -12.05 -17.24 36.97
C ARG A 138 -11.52 -18.30 37.94
N PRO A 139 -11.58 -19.60 37.58
CA PRO A 139 -10.96 -20.65 38.36
C PRO A 139 -9.47 -20.38 38.60
N ARG A 140 -8.95 -20.85 39.74
CA ARG A 140 -7.54 -20.63 40.13
C ARG A 140 -6.57 -21.13 39.06
N TRP A 141 -6.83 -22.29 38.45
CA TRP A 141 -5.98 -22.85 37.38
C TRP A 141 -5.89 -21.90 36.18
N ALA A 142 -7.00 -21.28 35.77
CA ALA A 142 -7.03 -20.36 34.62
C ALA A 142 -6.26 -19.06 34.90
N LEU A 143 -6.21 -18.64 36.17
CA LEU A 143 -5.40 -17.51 36.62
C LEU A 143 -3.91 -17.85 36.68
N ILE A 144 -3.56 -19.05 37.18
CA ILE A 144 -2.18 -19.55 37.19
C ILE A 144 -1.66 -19.67 35.77
N ASP A 145 -2.46 -20.26 34.87
CA ASP A 145 -2.11 -20.43 33.48
C ASP A 145 -1.93 -19.08 32.76
N LYS A 146 -2.82 -18.11 33.02
CA LYS A 146 -2.64 -16.73 32.55
C LYS A 146 -1.35 -16.10 33.07
N ALA A 147 -0.98 -16.34 34.33
CA ALA A 147 0.26 -15.83 34.90
C ALA A 147 1.49 -16.47 34.23
N TYR A 148 1.45 -17.78 33.95
CA TYR A 148 2.47 -18.49 33.19
C TYR A 148 2.63 -17.90 31.78
N MET A 149 1.52 -17.72 31.04
CA MET A 149 1.55 -17.07 29.72
C MET A 149 2.19 -15.66 29.76
N HIS A 150 1.89 -14.88 30.80
CA HIS A 150 2.51 -13.56 30.97
C HIS A 150 4.01 -13.67 31.22
N SER A 151 4.48 -14.70 31.93
CA SER A 151 5.90 -14.97 32.12
C SER A 151 6.59 -15.31 30.79
N THR A 152 6.02 -16.24 30.01
CA THR A 152 6.55 -16.64 28.70
C THR A 152 6.61 -15.45 27.73
N TRP A 153 5.56 -14.63 27.70
CA TRP A 153 5.55 -13.41 26.90
C TRP A 153 6.63 -12.40 27.32
N ARG A 154 6.80 -12.18 28.64
CA ARG A 154 7.84 -11.28 29.15
C ARG A 154 9.23 -11.77 28.77
N SER A 155 9.47 -13.06 28.88
CA SER A 155 10.76 -13.67 28.53
C SER A 155 11.09 -13.55 27.04
N SER A 156 10.08 -13.72 26.19
CA SER A 156 10.22 -13.44 24.76
C SER A 156 10.54 -11.97 24.48
N GLN A 157 9.77 -11.03 25.04
CA GLN A 157 9.79 -9.63 24.62
C GLN A 157 10.93 -8.82 25.25
N SER A 158 11.49 -9.24 26.38
CA SER A 158 12.53 -8.50 27.10
C SER A 158 13.78 -8.25 26.26
N SER A 159 14.13 -9.18 25.37
CA SER A 159 15.38 -9.15 24.63
C SER A 159 15.19 -9.14 23.10
N TYR A 160 14.05 -9.62 22.61
CA TYR A 160 13.81 -9.72 21.16
C TYR A 160 13.73 -8.36 20.45
N HIS A 161 13.24 -7.31 21.13
CA HIS A 161 13.12 -5.96 20.54
C HIS A 161 14.14 -4.95 21.04
N LEU A 162 15.12 -5.38 21.86
CA LEU A 162 16.06 -4.49 22.56
C LEU A 162 16.81 -3.55 21.61
N PHE A 163 17.25 -4.06 20.46
CA PHE A 163 18.11 -3.32 19.52
C PHE A 163 17.35 -2.64 18.36
N ARG A 164 16.01 -2.64 18.42
CA ARG A 164 15.17 -2.17 17.29
C ARG A 164 15.29 -0.67 17.04
N THR A 165 15.53 0.12 18.08
CA THR A 165 15.58 1.59 18.03
C THR A 165 17.00 2.15 18.02
N SER A 166 18.01 1.33 18.33
CA SER A 166 19.40 1.76 18.39
C SER A 166 20.05 1.73 17.00
N GLY A 167 20.17 2.89 16.34
CA GLY A 167 20.87 3.01 15.05
C GLY A 167 22.38 2.76 15.11
N ASN A 168 22.96 2.70 16.31
CA ASN A 168 24.41 2.54 16.55
C ASN A 168 24.83 1.08 16.79
N MET A 169 23.88 0.15 16.89
CA MET A 169 24.14 -1.27 17.12
C MET A 169 23.88 -2.07 15.84
N SER A 170 24.84 -2.88 15.46
CA SER A 170 24.73 -3.87 14.40
C SER A 170 24.65 -5.28 14.97
N PRO A 171 24.04 -6.23 14.22
CA PRO A 171 24.09 -7.64 14.60
C PRO A 171 25.55 -8.13 14.68
N SER A 172 25.78 -9.23 15.40
CA SER A 172 27.08 -9.91 15.38
C SER A 172 27.40 -10.45 13.98
N ASP A 173 28.68 -10.68 13.70
CA ASP A 173 29.12 -11.27 12.43
C ASP A 173 28.54 -12.68 12.25
N HIS A 174 28.51 -13.49 13.31
CA HIS A 174 27.87 -14.81 13.33
C HIS A 174 26.39 -14.76 12.95
N LEU A 175 25.65 -13.79 13.49
CA LEU A 175 24.24 -13.64 13.16
C LEU A 175 24.04 -13.17 11.71
N THR A 176 24.95 -12.34 11.22
CA THR A 176 24.95 -11.89 9.82
C THR A 176 25.14 -13.06 8.87
N LEU A 177 26.07 -13.98 9.16
CA LEU A 177 26.27 -15.21 8.39
C LEU A 177 24.99 -16.08 8.35
N LEU A 178 24.33 -16.28 9.49
CA LEU A 178 23.07 -17.04 9.52
C LEU A 178 21.96 -16.35 8.70
N MET A 179 21.89 -15.02 8.73
CA MET A 179 20.95 -14.26 7.88
C MET A 179 21.28 -14.40 6.39
N ASP A 180 22.55 -14.41 6.02
CA ASP A 180 23.01 -14.66 4.64
C ASP A 180 22.61 -16.06 4.16
N ASP A 181 22.83 -17.08 5.00
CA ASP A 181 22.45 -18.45 4.68
C ASP A 181 20.93 -18.61 4.53
N LEU A 182 20.14 -18.03 5.43
CA LEU A 182 18.67 -18.04 5.33
C LEU A 182 18.17 -17.27 4.11
N LEU A 183 18.84 -16.20 3.71
CA LEU A 183 18.54 -15.50 2.45
C LEU A 183 18.75 -16.44 1.26
N ASN A 184 19.88 -17.12 1.18
CA ASN A 184 20.16 -18.07 0.11
C ASN A 184 19.15 -19.23 0.09
N LEU A 185 18.78 -19.76 1.26
CA LEU A 185 17.76 -20.81 1.39
C LEU A 185 16.35 -20.32 1.04
N SER A 186 16.05 -19.04 1.23
CA SER A 186 14.78 -18.42 0.79
C SER A 186 14.66 -18.37 -0.73
N LEU A 187 15.78 -18.50 -1.46
CA LEU A 187 15.90 -18.53 -2.91
C LEU A 187 16.13 -19.94 -3.46
N HIS A 188 15.93 -20.99 -2.65
CA HIS A 188 16.17 -22.38 -3.06
C HIS A 188 15.12 -22.91 -4.05
N SER A 189 15.41 -23.99 -4.79
CA SER A 189 14.50 -24.60 -5.77
C SER A 189 13.22 -25.20 -5.14
N TYR A 190 13.32 -25.81 -3.96
CA TYR A 190 12.20 -26.37 -3.20
C TYR A 190 11.36 -25.32 -2.48
N GLU A 191 10.05 -25.31 -2.74
CA GLU A 191 9.09 -24.36 -2.13
C GLU A 191 9.02 -24.46 -0.60
N THR A 192 9.00 -25.67 -0.05
CA THR A 192 8.94 -25.88 1.41
C THR A 192 10.14 -25.29 2.14
N VAL A 193 11.33 -25.43 1.55
CA VAL A 193 12.59 -24.85 2.04
C VAL A 193 12.50 -23.33 1.99
N ARG A 194 12.06 -22.75 0.84
CA ARG A 194 11.89 -21.30 0.69
C ARG A 194 10.94 -20.70 1.73
N ILE A 195 9.77 -21.32 1.90
CA ILE A 195 8.73 -20.81 2.82
C ILE A 195 9.23 -20.83 4.27
N LEU A 196 9.90 -21.91 4.69
CA LEU A 196 10.41 -22.00 6.05
C LEU A 196 11.56 -21.01 6.28
N ALA A 197 12.53 -20.96 5.36
CA ALA A 197 13.66 -20.03 5.44
C ALA A 197 13.20 -18.56 5.46
N GLY A 198 12.25 -18.20 4.59
CA GLY A 198 11.67 -16.86 4.54
C GLY A 198 10.97 -16.46 5.83
N LYS A 199 10.27 -17.39 6.51
CA LYS A 199 9.64 -17.13 7.82
C LYS A 199 10.69 -16.88 8.92
N SER A 200 11.76 -17.67 8.95
CA SER A 200 12.85 -17.50 9.91
C SER A 200 13.65 -16.22 9.67
N LEU A 201 13.97 -15.91 8.40
CA LEU A 201 14.62 -14.66 8.00
C LEU A 201 13.76 -13.45 8.39
N LEU A 202 12.45 -13.51 8.20
CA LEU A 202 11.52 -12.45 8.58
C LEU A 202 11.59 -12.14 10.08
N LYS A 203 11.61 -13.17 10.93
CA LYS A 203 11.77 -12.98 12.39
C LYS A 203 13.11 -12.26 12.67
N MET A 204 14.19 -12.58 11.98
CA MET A 204 15.48 -11.91 12.18
C MET A 204 15.44 -10.45 11.71
N MET A 205 14.80 -10.17 10.58
CA MET A 205 14.60 -8.81 10.06
C MET A 205 13.72 -7.94 10.96
N LYS A 206 12.71 -8.52 11.63
CA LYS A 206 11.90 -7.81 12.65
C LYS A 206 12.74 -7.38 13.85
N ARG A 207 13.70 -8.21 14.22
CA ARG A 207 14.63 -7.99 15.33
C ARG A 207 15.72 -6.98 14.96
N TRP A 208 16.24 -7.05 13.73
CA TRP A 208 17.31 -6.19 13.20
C TRP A 208 16.88 -5.41 11.95
N PRO A 209 16.10 -4.32 12.08
CA PRO A 209 15.64 -3.54 10.93
C PRO A 209 16.76 -2.94 10.09
N SER A 210 17.92 -2.62 10.67
CA SER A 210 19.07 -2.04 9.97
C SER A 210 19.61 -2.89 8.82
N MET A 211 19.39 -4.20 8.85
CA MET A 211 19.81 -5.13 7.80
C MET A 211 18.83 -5.22 6.64
N ILE A 212 17.59 -4.71 6.80
CA ILE A 212 16.53 -4.85 5.79
C ILE A 212 16.95 -4.21 4.47
N SER A 213 17.49 -2.98 4.50
CA SER A 213 17.92 -2.27 3.30
C SER A 213 18.91 -3.05 2.44
N LYS A 214 19.97 -3.60 3.05
CA LYS A 214 20.97 -4.40 2.34
C LYS A 214 20.33 -5.61 1.65
N ARG A 215 19.42 -6.29 2.34
CA ARG A 215 18.73 -7.49 1.82
C ARG A 215 17.73 -7.15 0.72
N VAL A 216 17.01 -6.04 0.86
CA VAL A 216 16.10 -5.55 -0.19
C VAL A 216 16.85 -5.31 -1.48
N LEU A 217 18.03 -4.68 -1.43
CA LEU A 217 18.85 -4.42 -2.63
C LEU A 217 19.19 -5.74 -3.34
N THR A 218 19.71 -6.73 -2.62
CA THR A 218 20.05 -8.06 -3.19
C THR A 218 18.82 -8.77 -3.77
N LEU A 219 17.69 -8.79 -3.05
CA LEU A 219 16.47 -9.46 -3.52
C LEU A 219 15.85 -8.78 -4.74
N THR A 220 16.00 -7.47 -4.83
CA THR A 220 15.48 -6.66 -5.93
C THR A 220 16.33 -6.80 -7.18
N GLU A 221 17.64 -6.97 -7.02
CA GLU A 221 18.55 -7.27 -8.13
C GLU A 221 18.14 -8.54 -8.88
N ASN A 222 17.70 -9.58 -8.14
CA ASN A 222 17.14 -10.80 -8.73
C ASN A 222 15.86 -10.58 -9.54
N LEU A 223 15.09 -9.52 -9.25
CA LEU A 223 13.91 -9.17 -10.06
C LEU A 223 14.31 -8.46 -11.35
N ARG A 224 15.40 -7.69 -11.31
CA ARG A 224 15.90 -6.90 -12.43
C ARG A 224 16.68 -7.75 -13.43
N ASP A 225 17.40 -8.76 -12.96
CA ASP A 225 18.17 -9.65 -13.82
C ASP A 225 17.24 -10.56 -14.67
N PRO A 226 17.39 -10.57 -16.01
CA PRO A 226 16.62 -11.45 -16.88
C PRO A 226 17.03 -12.92 -16.81
N ASN A 227 18.23 -13.23 -16.31
CA ASN A 227 18.71 -14.60 -16.21
C ASN A 227 18.31 -15.29 -14.90
N SER A 228 17.67 -14.55 -14.00
CA SER A 228 17.28 -15.08 -12.69
C SER A 228 16.19 -16.14 -12.84
N PRO A 229 16.39 -17.35 -12.29
CA PRO A 229 15.44 -18.44 -12.46
C PRO A 229 14.16 -18.19 -11.67
N GLU A 230 13.06 -18.80 -12.13
CA GLU A 230 11.71 -18.59 -11.58
C GLU A 230 11.64 -18.75 -10.06
N TYR A 231 12.29 -19.77 -9.49
CA TYR A 231 12.23 -20.04 -8.06
C TYR A 231 12.92 -18.95 -7.20
N VAL A 232 13.95 -18.28 -7.73
CA VAL A 232 14.61 -17.14 -7.09
C VAL A 232 13.67 -15.95 -7.06
N VAL A 233 13.00 -15.66 -8.18
CA VAL A 233 12.00 -14.58 -8.27
C VAL A 233 10.86 -14.81 -7.28
N LEU A 234 10.34 -16.03 -7.20
CA LEU A 234 9.29 -16.40 -6.24
C LEU A 234 9.75 -16.21 -4.79
N GLY A 235 10.97 -16.65 -4.46
CA GLY A 235 11.57 -16.46 -3.13
C GLY A 235 11.76 -14.98 -2.77
N SER A 236 12.33 -14.20 -3.69
CA SER A 236 12.49 -12.75 -3.54
C SER A 236 11.16 -12.05 -3.30
N CYS A 237 10.15 -12.32 -4.12
CA CYS A 237 8.81 -11.74 -3.96
C CYS A 237 8.18 -12.11 -2.61
N ALA A 238 8.33 -13.36 -2.15
CA ALA A 238 7.76 -13.79 -0.87
C ALA A 238 8.35 -13.03 0.33
N VAL A 239 9.66 -12.81 0.35
CA VAL A 239 10.33 -12.05 1.42
C VAL A 239 9.98 -10.56 1.32
N LEU A 240 10.09 -9.97 0.13
CA LEU A 240 9.79 -8.55 -0.12
C LEU A 240 8.33 -8.18 0.17
N ALA A 241 7.40 -9.10 -0.06
CA ALA A 241 5.97 -8.89 0.16
C ALA A 241 5.58 -8.78 1.65
N THR A 242 6.53 -8.95 2.56
CA THR A 242 6.23 -8.94 3.97
C THR A 242 6.05 -7.52 4.51
N GLN A 243 5.03 -7.32 5.36
CA GLN A 243 4.69 -6.02 5.93
C GLN A 243 5.86 -5.32 6.65
N THR A 244 6.80 -6.07 7.23
CA THR A 244 7.98 -5.52 7.92
C THR A 244 8.94 -4.86 6.95
N VAL A 245 9.18 -5.51 5.81
CA VAL A 245 9.99 -4.98 4.72
C VAL A 245 9.29 -3.76 4.16
N LEU A 246 8.03 -3.91 3.74
CA LEU A 246 7.24 -2.83 3.11
C LEU A 246 7.15 -1.56 3.99
N LYS A 247 7.00 -1.71 5.31
CA LYS A 247 6.99 -0.57 6.25
C LYS A 247 8.35 0.08 6.44
N HIS A 248 9.44 -0.67 6.30
CA HIS A 248 10.80 -0.16 6.46
C HIS A 248 11.36 0.45 5.18
N LEU A 249 10.88 0.02 4.00
CA LEU A 249 11.32 0.51 2.70
C LEU A 249 11.28 2.05 2.61
N THR A 250 10.25 2.69 3.16
CA THR A 250 10.07 4.14 3.07
C THR A 250 11.02 4.95 3.97
N MET A 251 11.89 4.29 4.74
CA MET A 251 12.89 4.92 5.59
C MET A 251 14.25 5.11 4.90
N ASP A 252 14.58 4.27 3.90
CA ASP A 252 15.86 4.31 3.19
C ASP A 252 15.65 4.62 1.69
N PRO A 253 16.12 5.78 1.19
CA PRO A 253 15.90 6.19 -0.20
C PRO A 253 16.51 5.22 -1.22
N LYS A 254 17.67 4.62 -0.92
CA LYS A 254 18.37 3.75 -1.88
C LYS A 254 17.62 2.43 -2.06
N ALA A 255 17.25 1.78 -0.96
CA ALA A 255 16.47 0.56 -0.98
C ALA A 255 15.06 0.79 -1.57
N PHE A 256 14.45 1.95 -1.27
CA PHE A 256 13.15 2.34 -1.82
C PHE A 256 13.17 2.51 -3.35
N SER A 257 14.11 3.30 -3.86
CA SER A 257 14.29 3.56 -5.29
C SER A 257 14.57 2.26 -6.06
N SER A 258 15.52 1.47 -5.55
CA SER A 258 15.85 0.16 -6.13
C SER A 258 14.63 -0.74 -6.18
N PHE A 259 13.88 -0.88 -5.08
CA PHE A 259 12.68 -1.71 -5.00
C PHE A 259 11.63 -1.35 -6.06
N LEU A 260 11.31 -0.06 -6.20
CA LEU A 260 10.32 0.40 -7.17
C LEU A 260 10.78 0.13 -8.61
N LEU A 261 12.01 0.50 -8.93
CA LEU A 261 12.58 0.28 -10.27
C LEU A 261 12.71 -1.21 -10.58
N GLY A 262 13.07 -2.04 -9.60
CA GLY A 262 13.19 -3.49 -9.78
C GLY A 262 11.84 -4.15 -10.07
N ILE A 263 10.77 -3.74 -9.39
CA ILE A 263 9.42 -4.22 -9.72
C ILE A 263 9.03 -3.78 -11.13
N LEU A 264 9.17 -2.50 -11.48
CA LEU A 264 8.74 -2.00 -12.79
C LEU A 264 9.56 -2.57 -13.95
N SER A 265 10.85 -2.85 -13.72
CA SER A 265 11.74 -3.44 -14.71
C SER A 265 11.59 -4.96 -14.85
N SER A 266 10.80 -5.63 -14.00
CA SER A 266 10.67 -7.10 -13.98
C SER A 266 9.78 -7.69 -15.10
N SER A 267 9.42 -6.88 -16.10
CA SER A 267 8.49 -7.27 -17.18
C SER A 267 8.98 -8.40 -18.09
N HIS A 268 10.30 -8.65 -18.12
CA HIS A 268 10.94 -9.69 -18.91
C HIS A 268 10.68 -11.12 -18.38
N HIS A 269 10.17 -11.28 -17.15
CA HIS A 269 9.86 -12.61 -16.60
C HIS A 269 8.58 -13.18 -17.20
N GLU A 270 8.66 -14.09 -18.16
CA GLU A 270 7.48 -14.60 -18.87
C GLU A 270 6.64 -15.62 -18.08
N SER A 271 7.19 -16.24 -17.03
CA SER A 271 6.45 -17.26 -16.27
C SER A 271 5.20 -16.69 -15.58
N LEU A 272 4.08 -17.39 -15.73
CA LEU A 272 2.81 -17.06 -15.06
C LEU A 272 2.93 -17.01 -13.53
N LYS A 273 3.73 -17.90 -12.90
CA LYS A 273 3.88 -17.88 -11.43
C LYS A 273 4.73 -16.69 -10.98
N ALA A 274 5.81 -16.39 -11.70
CA ALA A 274 6.65 -15.22 -11.42
C ALA A 274 5.85 -13.93 -11.54
N GLN A 275 5.12 -13.76 -12.65
CA GLN A 275 4.24 -12.62 -12.89
C GLN A 275 3.15 -12.51 -11.81
N LYS A 276 2.53 -13.63 -11.42
CA LYS A 276 1.56 -13.63 -10.31
C LYS A 276 2.19 -13.15 -8.99
N ALA A 277 3.38 -13.64 -8.64
CA ALA A 277 4.07 -13.25 -7.41
C ALA A 277 4.48 -11.76 -7.41
N ILE A 278 4.96 -11.25 -8.55
CA ILE A 278 5.30 -9.83 -8.73
C ILE A 278 4.04 -8.95 -8.60
N ASN A 279 2.94 -9.37 -9.23
CA ASN A 279 1.64 -8.69 -9.11
C ASN A 279 1.17 -8.66 -7.65
N GLU A 280 1.22 -9.78 -6.94
CA GLU A 280 0.84 -9.85 -5.52
C GLU A 280 1.74 -8.97 -4.64
N LEU A 281 3.05 -8.93 -4.91
CA LEU A 281 4.01 -8.05 -4.25
C LEU A 281 3.60 -6.58 -4.42
N PHE A 282 3.31 -6.17 -5.66
CA PHE A 282 2.89 -4.81 -5.97
C PHE A 282 1.58 -4.43 -5.27
N VAL A 283 0.60 -5.33 -5.27
CA VAL A 283 -0.69 -5.10 -4.60
C VAL A 283 -0.52 -4.94 -3.09
N LYS A 284 0.30 -5.80 -2.45
CA LYS A 284 0.60 -5.68 -1.02
C LYS A 284 1.34 -4.38 -0.70
N TYR A 285 2.28 -3.97 -1.55
CA TYR A 285 2.94 -2.67 -1.44
C TYR A 285 1.92 -1.53 -1.49
N ASN A 286 1.02 -1.52 -2.48
CA ASN A 286 0.00 -0.48 -2.64
C ASN A 286 -0.95 -0.38 -1.44
N ILE A 287 -1.34 -1.52 -0.84
CA ILE A 287 -2.18 -1.55 0.38
C ILE A 287 -1.44 -1.01 1.60
N HIS A 288 -0.15 -1.32 1.74
CA HIS A 288 0.65 -0.95 2.91
C HIS A 288 1.37 0.40 2.78
N PHE A 289 1.29 1.04 1.62
CA PHE A 289 1.88 2.35 1.41
C PHE A 289 1.20 3.41 2.29
N ALA A 290 1.94 3.94 3.25
CA ALA A 290 1.48 4.96 4.20
C ALA A 290 2.10 6.34 3.95
N GLY A 291 2.87 6.50 2.87
CA GLY A 291 3.63 7.72 2.55
C GLY A 291 5.15 7.52 2.61
N VAL A 292 5.88 8.56 2.21
CA VAL A 292 7.34 8.59 2.10
C VAL A 292 7.93 9.44 3.23
N SER A 293 9.05 9.01 3.81
CA SER A 293 9.74 9.78 4.85
C SER A 293 10.31 11.09 4.29
N ARG A 294 10.33 12.16 5.11
CA ARG A 294 10.94 13.46 4.75
C ARG A 294 12.40 13.35 4.32
N ASN A 295 13.13 12.35 4.83
CA ASN A 295 14.52 12.12 4.48
C ASN A 295 14.72 11.77 3.00
N ILE A 296 13.73 11.16 2.35
CA ILE A 296 13.80 10.78 0.93
C ILE A 296 13.69 12.02 0.02
N PHE A 297 13.03 13.09 0.49
CA PHE A 297 12.95 14.35 -0.24
C PHE A 297 14.17 15.26 -0.03
N ARG A 298 14.95 15.04 1.06
CA ARG A 298 16.03 15.95 1.49
C ARG A 298 17.39 15.71 0.81
N THR A 299 17.51 14.75 -0.11
CA THR A 299 18.79 14.41 -0.76
C THR A 299 19.30 15.42 -1.79
N LEU A 300 18.62 16.55 -1.99
CA LEU A 300 18.97 17.58 -2.96
C LEU A 300 20.39 18.18 -2.82
N ASN A 301 21.07 18.04 -1.67
CA ASN A 301 22.27 18.84 -1.35
C ASN A 301 23.53 18.08 -0.90
N ASN A 302 23.57 16.74 -0.85
CA ASN A 302 24.77 16.03 -0.37
C ASN A 302 25.33 15.07 -1.44
N HIS A 303 26.56 15.35 -1.90
CA HIS A 303 27.37 14.54 -2.80
C HIS A 303 27.46 13.06 -2.37
N SER A 304 26.56 12.22 -2.88
CA SER A 304 26.67 10.76 -2.80
C SER A 304 25.85 10.12 -3.92
N ASP A 305 26.26 8.94 -4.39
CA ASP A 305 25.69 8.13 -5.48
C ASP A 305 24.24 7.62 -5.24
N VAL A 306 23.42 8.38 -4.52
CA VAL A 306 22.02 8.07 -4.23
C VAL A 306 21.16 8.74 -5.31
N PRO A 307 20.33 7.98 -6.06
CA PRO A 307 19.48 8.56 -7.08
C PRO A 307 18.58 9.62 -6.46
N ASP A 308 18.58 10.82 -7.03
CA ASP A 308 17.76 11.92 -6.52
C ASP A 308 16.28 11.54 -6.64
N PHE A 309 15.43 12.08 -5.77
CA PHE A 309 13.99 11.85 -5.83
C PHE A 309 13.41 12.30 -7.18
N ALA A 310 13.98 13.39 -7.74
CA ALA A 310 13.68 13.86 -9.09
C ALA A 310 14.10 12.86 -10.17
N ASP A 311 15.27 12.22 -10.05
CA ASP A 311 15.74 11.20 -10.99
C ASP A 311 14.85 9.96 -10.96
N LEU A 312 14.44 9.53 -9.78
CA LEU A 312 13.50 8.41 -9.62
C LEU A 312 12.15 8.73 -10.29
N LEU A 313 11.62 9.93 -10.08
CA LEU A 313 10.39 10.38 -10.72
C LEU A 313 10.53 10.48 -12.24
N SER A 314 11.67 10.96 -12.74
CA SER A 314 11.98 11.01 -14.18
C SER A 314 12.03 9.61 -14.80
N GLN A 315 12.69 8.65 -14.14
CA GLN A 315 12.76 7.26 -14.59
C GLN A 315 11.40 6.55 -14.56
N ILE A 316 10.61 6.74 -13.50
CA ILE A 316 9.26 6.17 -13.44
C ILE A 316 8.35 6.88 -14.44
N GLY A 317 8.53 8.19 -14.60
CA GLY A 317 7.89 8.99 -15.63
C GLY A 317 8.11 8.38 -17.00
N SER A 318 9.35 8.19 -17.44
CA SER A 318 9.63 7.64 -18.78
C SER A 318 9.05 6.23 -19.01
N MET A 319 8.99 5.39 -17.97
CA MET A 319 8.30 4.10 -18.03
C MET A 319 6.77 4.23 -18.13
N SER A 320 6.22 5.31 -17.59
CA SER A 320 4.78 5.60 -17.52
C SER A 320 4.26 6.34 -18.77
N PHE A 321 5.08 7.26 -19.33
CA PHE A 321 4.78 8.06 -20.51
C PHE A 321 5.03 7.25 -21.79
N GLU A 322 4.20 6.24 -22.11
CA GLU A 322 4.00 5.49 -23.39
C GLU A 322 5.20 5.17 -24.32
N SER A 323 6.43 5.54 -23.98
CA SER A 323 7.62 5.57 -24.83
C SER A 323 8.44 4.29 -24.72
N THR A 324 8.04 3.40 -23.82
CA THR A 324 8.66 2.10 -23.61
C THR A 324 7.66 1.02 -24.01
N ASN A 325 8.12 0.00 -24.75
CA ASN A 325 7.36 -1.21 -25.13
C ASN A 325 7.03 -2.10 -23.91
N LEU A 326 6.58 -1.50 -22.81
CA LEU A 326 6.20 -2.20 -21.60
C LEU A 326 4.80 -2.79 -21.75
N HIS A 327 4.63 -4.00 -21.24
CA HIS A 327 3.32 -4.62 -21.15
C HIS A 327 2.34 -3.72 -20.36
N TRP A 328 1.09 -3.62 -20.83
CA TRP A 328 0.09 -2.67 -20.31
C TRP A 328 -0.09 -2.69 -18.78
N ARG A 329 0.07 -3.86 -18.14
CA ARG A 329 0.03 -3.98 -16.66
C ARG A 329 1.17 -3.23 -15.97
N TYR A 330 2.39 -3.30 -16.51
CA TYR A 330 3.54 -2.61 -15.95
C TYR A 330 3.42 -1.10 -16.13
N ASN A 331 2.84 -0.66 -17.25
CA ASN A 331 2.46 0.73 -17.45
C ASN A 331 1.43 1.20 -16.39
N LEU A 332 0.42 0.38 -16.06
CA LEU A 332 -0.51 0.68 -14.96
C LEU A 332 0.19 0.73 -13.59
N MET A 333 1.13 -0.18 -13.32
CA MET A 333 1.91 -0.14 -12.08
C MET A 333 2.77 1.12 -12.00
N ALA A 334 3.44 1.52 -13.09
CA ALA A 334 4.27 2.72 -13.16
C ALA A 334 3.43 3.98 -12.89
N ASN A 335 2.29 4.11 -13.59
CA ASN A 335 1.31 5.16 -13.33
C ASN A 335 0.87 5.17 -11.86
N ARG A 336 0.59 4.00 -11.29
CA ARG A 336 0.16 3.91 -9.89
C ARG A 336 1.26 4.37 -8.92
N VAL A 337 2.50 3.97 -9.13
CA VAL A 337 3.63 4.44 -8.32
C VAL A 337 3.81 5.94 -8.45
N LEU A 338 3.73 6.47 -9.68
CA LEU A 338 3.83 7.92 -9.95
C LEU A 338 2.79 8.70 -9.13
N LEU A 339 1.53 8.22 -9.09
CA LEU A 339 0.49 8.82 -8.26
C LEU A 339 0.83 8.77 -6.76
N LEU A 340 1.32 7.64 -6.25
CA LEU A 340 1.68 7.50 -4.83
C LEU A 340 2.83 8.44 -4.43
N LEU A 341 3.84 8.59 -5.29
CA LEU A 341 4.97 9.49 -5.06
C LEU A 341 4.55 10.96 -5.16
N ALA A 342 3.73 11.32 -6.16
CA ALA A 342 3.16 12.66 -6.28
C ALA A 342 2.27 13.03 -5.09
N MET A 343 1.53 12.07 -4.52
CA MET A 343 0.76 12.31 -3.30
C MET A 343 1.64 12.49 -2.07
N ALA A 344 2.77 11.78 -2.00
CA ALA A 344 3.71 11.92 -0.89
C ALA A 344 4.46 13.26 -0.94
N SER A 345 4.78 13.76 -2.14
CA SER A 345 5.49 15.04 -2.31
C SER A 345 4.64 16.25 -1.87
N ARG A 346 3.30 16.18 -1.97
CA ARG A 346 2.38 17.26 -1.53
C ARG A 346 2.60 17.74 -0.09
N ASN A 347 3.07 16.86 0.78
CA ASN A 347 3.26 17.18 2.19
C ASN A 347 4.58 17.92 2.47
N ASP A 348 5.41 18.14 1.45
CA ASP A 348 6.68 18.86 1.56
C ASP A 348 6.54 20.30 1.03
N PRO A 349 6.75 21.33 1.87
CA PRO A 349 6.67 22.74 1.46
C PRO A 349 7.70 23.14 0.40
N ASN A 350 8.77 22.37 0.22
CA ASN A 350 9.81 22.61 -0.80
C ASN A 350 9.60 21.78 -2.08
N SER A 351 8.56 20.94 -2.15
CA SER A 351 8.30 20.13 -3.33
C SER A 351 7.89 21.01 -4.51
N SER A 352 8.46 20.71 -5.68
CA SER A 352 8.15 21.49 -6.88
C SER A 352 6.69 21.25 -7.27
N SER A 353 5.92 22.33 -7.36
CA SER A 353 4.58 22.34 -7.97
C SER A 353 4.60 21.77 -9.41
N LYS A 354 5.77 21.76 -10.04
CA LYS A 354 6.08 21.14 -11.33
C LYS A 354 5.81 19.63 -11.38
N ILE A 355 6.20 18.85 -10.37
CA ILE A 355 5.94 17.39 -10.36
C ILE A 355 4.44 17.11 -10.34
N LEU A 356 3.69 17.88 -9.55
CA LEU A 356 2.25 17.74 -9.44
C LEU A 356 1.54 18.13 -10.72
N SER A 357 1.97 19.22 -11.37
CA SER A 357 1.36 19.69 -12.61
C SER A 357 1.68 18.77 -13.79
N GLU A 358 2.90 18.28 -13.92
CA GLU A 358 3.30 17.28 -14.93
C GLU A 358 2.54 15.96 -14.74
N THR A 359 2.44 15.47 -13.50
CA THR A 359 1.71 14.23 -13.20
C THR A 359 0.21 14.38 -13.44
N ALA A 360 -0.39 15.52 -13.08
CA ALA A 360 -1.80 15.77 -13.35
C ALA A 360 -2.08 15.89 -14.86
N GLY A 361 -1.21 16.56 -15.62
CA GLY A 361 -1.27 16.62 -17.08
C GLY A 361 -1.16 15.22 -17.73
N HIS A 362 -0.27 14.37 -17.21
CA HIS A 362 -0.16 12.96 -17.65
C HIS A 362 -1.46 12.19 -17.48
N PHE A 363 -2.03 12.22 -16.27
CA PHE A 363 -3.29 11.52 -16.01
C PHE A 363 -4.47 12.09 -16.80
N LEU A 364 -4.44 13.39 -17.11
CA LEU A 364 -5.44 14.01 -17.98
C LEU A 364 -5.36 13.42 -19.40
N LYS A 365 -4.15 13.28 -19.98
CA LYS A 365 -3.97 12.62 -21.28
C LYS A 365 -4.39 11.15 -21.26
N ASN A 366 -4.11 10.44 -20.17
CA ASN A 366 -4.48 9.03 -19.99
C ASN A 366 -5.99 8.77 -19.99
N LEU A 367 -6.85 9.80 -19.86
CA LEU A 367 -8.30 9.64 -20.05
C LEU A 367 -8.66 9.25 -21.50
N LYS A 368 -7.83 9.61 -22.48
CA LYS A 368 -7.98 9.23 -23.90
C LYS A 368 -7.44 7.82 -24.20
N SER A 369 -6.77 7.17 -23.25
CA SER A 369 -6.14 5.87 -23.50
C SER A 369 -7.17 4.82 -23.93
N GLN A 370 -6.81 3.97 -24.90
CA GLN A 370 -7.68 2.89 -25.38
C GLN A 370 -7.97 1.84 -24.29
N LEU A 371 -7.09 1.70 -23.29
CA LEU A 371 -7.21 0.74 -22.20
C LEU A 371 -8.18 1.24 -21.10
N PRO A 372 -9.29 0.54 -20.83
CA PRO A 372 -10.25 0.95 -19.79
C PRO A 372 -9.63 1.06 -18.39
N GLN A 373 -8.67 0.19 -18.08
CA GLN A 373 -7.98 0.16 -16.78
C GLN A 373 -7.18 1.44 -16.55
N THR A 374 -6.52 1.96 -17.59
CA THR A 374 -5.73 3.20 -17.54
C THR A 374 -6.64 4.39 -17.30
N ARG A 375 -7.81 4.43 -17.95
CA ARG A 375 -8.82 5.48 -17.75
C ARG A 375 -9.34 5.49 -16.31
N ILE A 376 -9.68 4.33 -15.74
CA ILE A 376 -10.16 4.22 -14.36
C ILE A 376 -9.08 4.69 -13.36
N LEU A 377 -7.82 4.32 -13.58
CA LEU A 377 -6.71 4.79 -12.76
C LEU A 377 -6.55 6.31 -12.86
N ALA A 378 -6.56 6.87 -14.08
CA ALA A 378 -6.50 8.31 -14.32
C ALA A 378 -7.62 9.08 -13.63
N ILE A 379 -8.84 8.55 -13.65
CA ILE A 379 -9.99 9.11 -12.95
C ILE A 379 -9.74 9.19 -11.43
N SER A 380 -9.26 8.10 -10.83
CA SER A 380 -8.93 8.08 -9.41
C SER A 380 -7.76 9.01 -9.07
N ALA A 381 -6.77 9.07 -9.97
CA ALA A 381 -5.59 9.91 -9.85
C ALA A 381 -5.96 11.39 -9.87
N LEU A 382 -6.68 11.85 -10.89
CA LEU A 382 -7.16 13.23 -11.02
C LEU A 382 -8.07 13.62 -9.85
N ASN A 383 -8.93 12.71 -9.40
CA ASN A 383 -9.72 12.97 -8.19
C ASN A 383 -8.85 13.19 -6.94
N THR A 384 -7.71 12.53 -6.84
CA THR A 384 -6.83 12.72 -5.68
C THR A 384 -5.94 13.94 -5.87
N LEU A 385 -5.47 14.17 -7.10
CA LEU A 385 -4.55 15.24 -7.44
C LEU A 385 -5.25 16.61 -7.48
N LEU A 386 -6.44 16.72 -8.05
CA LEU A 386 -7.19 17.97 -8.19
C LEU A 386 -7.98 18.34 -6.91
N LYS A 387 -7.44 18.05 -5.71
CA LYS A 387 -8.16 18.30 -4.44
C LYS A 387 -7.90 19.70 -3.88
N GLU A 388 -9.03 20.39 -3.65
CA GLU A 388 -9.37 21.33 -2.56
C GLU A 388 -8.28 22.35 -2.18
N SER A 389 -8.39 23.57 -2.74
CA SER A 389 -8.02 24.78 -2.00
C SER A 389 -8.48 24.67 -0.54
N PRO A 390 -7.67 25.09 0.44
CA PRO A 390 -7.65 24.56 1.80
C PRO A 390 -9.00 24.68 2.53
N TYR A 391 -9.72 23.56 2.65
CA TYR A 391 -10.75 23.41 3.67
C TYR A 391 -10.05 23.17 5.03
N LYS A 392 -9.50 24.24 5.63
CA LYS A 392 -9.10 24.42 7.05
C LYS A 392 -8.09 25.57 7.23
N ILE A 393 -8.37 26.75 6.66
CA ILE A 393 -7.90 27.98 7.27
C ILE A 393 -9.19 28.69 7.68
N SER A 394 -9.45 28.72 8.97
CA SER A 394 -10.47 29.58 9.56
C SER A 394 -10.19 31.02 9.13
N ASP A 395 -11.20 31.69 8.58
CA ASP A 395 -11.20 33.12 8.27
C ASP A 395 -11.00 34.03 9.52
N GLU A 396 -10.65 33.47 10.68
CA GLU A 396 -10.48 34.21 11.94
C GLU A 396 -9.02 34.53 12.30
N GLU A 397 -8.02 34.08 11.51
CA GLU A 397 -6.59 34.39 11.76
C GLU A 397 -5.85 34.92 10.53
N GLN A 398 -6.41 35.93 9.84
CA GLN A 398 -5.58 36.88 9.10
C GLN A 398 -5.73 38.28 9.69
N PRO A 399 -4.62 38.93 10.12
CA PRO A 399 -4.69 40.32 10.56
C PRO A 399 -4.93 41.20 9.35
N ASN A 400 -5.86 42.14 9.52
CA ASN A 400 -6.17 43.23 8.61
C ASN A 400 -4.92 43.83 7.95
N PHE A 401 -4.70 43.51 6.67
CA PHE A 401 -3.97 44.38 5.77
C PHE A 401 -4.88 44.75 4.61
N SER A 402 -5.46 45.93 4.75
CA SER A 402 -6.18 46.67 3.72
C SER A 402 -5.29 47.04 2.54
N GLY A 403 -5.83 46.94 1.32
CA GLY A 403 -5.39 47.74 0.17
C GLY A 403 -4.95 46.89 -1.03
N ASP A 404 -5.82 46.87 -2.05
CA ASP A 404 -5.52 46.61 -3.46
C ASP A 404 -4.54 45.49 -3.80
N LEU A 405 -5.08 44.29 -4.06
CA LEU A 405 -4.50 43.29 -4.96
C LEU A 405 -5.58 42.28 -5.37
N GLN A 406 -6.47 42.71 -6.26
CA GLN A 406 -7.32 41.81 -7.06
C GLN A 406 -6.46 41.13 -8.12
N GLY A 407 -5.57 40.26 -7.68
CA GLY A 407 -4.75 39.39 -8.52
C GLY A 407 -5.15 37.95 -8.26
N HIS A 408 -5.94 37.37 -9.17
CA HIS A 408 -6.12 35.92 -9.23
C HIS A 408 -4.73 35.26 -9.22
N SER A 409 -4.35 34.64 -8.11
CA SER A 409 -3.18 33.75 -8.08
C SER A 409 -3.51 32.56 -8.98
N LYS A 410 -3.17 32.65 -10.27
CA LYS A 410 -3.29 31.54 -11.23
C LYS A 410 -2.53 30.36 -10.63
N SER A 411 -3.21 29.25 -10.43
CA SER A 411 -2.54 28.07 -9.90
C SER A 411 -1.50 27.61 -10.92
N SER A 412 -0.30 27.23 -10.47
CA SER A 412 0.72 26.65 -11.37
C SER A 412 0.22 25.41 -12.14
N LEU A 413 -0.85 24.79 -11.63
CA LEU A 413 -1.58 23.68 -12.23
C LEU A 413 -2.45 24.11 -13.42
N GLU A 414 -3.15 25.25 -13.32
CA GLU A 414 -3.98 25.81 -14.40
C GLU A 414 -3.18 26.02 -15.68
N GLY A 415 -1.97 26.58 -15.58
CA GLY A 415 -1.10 26.83 -16.74
C GLY A 415 -0.68 25.55 -17.48
N ALA A 416 -0.37 24.47 -16.76
CA ALA A 416 0.03 23.20 -17.35
C ALA A 416 -1.16 22.42 -17.94
N LEU A 417 -2.33 22.49 -17.31
CA LEU A 417 -3.53 21.81 -17.79
C LEU A 417 -4.17 22.52 -18.99
N SER A 418 -4.12 23.86 -19.02
CA SER A 418 -4.69 24.68 -20.09
C SER A 418 -4.11 24.38 -21.47
N GLN A 419 -2.83 24.00 -21.55
CA GLN A 419 -2.19 23.59 -22.80
C GLN A 419 -2.85 22.33 -23.38
N ASN A 420 -3.28 21.39 -22.54
CA ASN A 420 -3.94 20.16 -23.00
C ASN A 420 -5.39 20.44 -23.46
N PHE A 421 -6.08 21.41 -22.84
CA PHE A 421 -7.45 21.78 -23.24
C PHE A 421 -7.51 22.52 -24.58
N GLN A 422 -6.39 23.13 -24.99
CA GLN A 422 -6.26 23.80 -26.29
C GLN A 422 -5.97 22.82 -27.44
N GLU A 423 -5.69 21.53 -27.16
CA GLU A 423 -5.62 20.50 -28.19
C GLU A 423 -7.00 20.32 -28.85
N GLU A 424 -7.06 20.47 -30.17
CA GLU A 424 -8.30 20.35 -30.93
C GLU A 424 -8.93 18.96 -30.73
N GLY A 425 -10.21 18.92 -30.37
CA GLY A 425 -10.95 17.67 -30.15
C GLY A 425 -10.62 16.93 -28.84
N PHE A 426 -9.79 17.47 -27.93
CA PHE A 426 -9.38 16.81 -26.69
C PHE A 426 -10.56 16.21 -25.90
N PHE A 427 -11.60 17.01 -25.64
CA PHE A 427 -12.76 16.58 -24.87
C PHE A 427 -13.65 15.62 -25.65
N SER A 428 -13.75 15.76 -26.97
CA SER A 428 -14.54 14.83 -27.80
C SER A 428 -13.98 13.41 -27.74
N GLU A 429 -12.65 13.27 -27.85
CA GLU A 429 -11.95 11.99 -27.73
C GLU A 429 -12.05 11.45 -26.31
N THR A 430 -11.85 12.31 -25.30
CA THR A 430 -11.95 11.93 -23.89
C THR A 430 -13.34 11.39 -23.53
N LEU A 431 -14.40 12.11 -23.89
CA LEU A 431 -15.78 11.70 -23.60
C LEU A 431 -16.16 10.43 -24.37
N ASN A 432 -15.69 10.26 -25.62
CA ASN A 432 -15.86 9.02 -26.37
C ASN A 432 -15.18 7.83 -25.66
N CYS A 433 -13.92 7.99 -25.24
CA CYS A 433 -13.19 6.97 -24.49
C CYS A 433 -13.84 6.62 -23.14
N LEU A 434 -14.41 7.61 -22.44
CA LEU A 434 -15.16 7.40 -21.21
C LEU A 434 -16.49 6.68 -21.45
N SER A 435 -17.16 6.94 -22.58
CA SER A 435 -18.41 6.24 -22.93
C SER A 435 -18.19 4.74 -23.07
N HIS A 436 -17.01 4.30 -23.55
CA HIS A 436 -16.64 2.89 -23.64
C HIS A 436 -16.34 2.22 -22.28
N VAL A 437 -16.29 2.97 -21.18
CA VAL A 437 -16.20 2.41 -19.81
C VAL A 437 -17.57 1.97 -19.31
N HIS A 438 -18.63 2.63 -19.79
CA HIS A 438 -20.02 2.30 -19.50
C HIS A 438 -20.46 1.10 -20.35
N ILE A 439 -20.24 -0.12 -19.82
CA ILE A 439 -20.74 -1.35 -20.46
C ILE A 439 -22.19 -1.54 -20.02
N ILE A 440 -23.13 -1.21 -20.92
CA ILE A 440 -24.55 -1.49 -20.74
C ILE A 440 -24.80 -2.91 -21.26
N THR A 441 -25.11 -3.84 -20.36
CA THR A 441 -25.54 -5.18 -20.76
C THR A 441 -27.02 -5.14 -21.10
N ASP A 442 -27.34 -5.18 -22.38
CA ASP A 442 -28.71 -5.41 -22.86
C ASP A 442 -29.06 -6.88 -22.64
N THR A 443 -29.60 -7.23 -21.47
CA THR A 443 -30.42 -8.44 -21.30
C THR A 443 -31.12 -8.48 -19.95
N GLU A 444 -32.44 -8.54 -20.01
CA GLU A 444 -33.30 -9.10 -18.96
C GLU A 444 -32.96 -10.59 -18.75
N SER A 445 -31.88 -10.89 -18.04
CA SER A 445 -31.69 -12.24 -17.48
C SER A 445 -31.97 -12.20 -15.99
N THR A 446 -33.24 -12.44 -15.67
CA THR A 446 -33.74 -13.10 -14.46
C THR A 446 -32.80 -13.15 -13.26
N SER A 447 -33.23 -12.43 -12.22
CA SER A 447 -33.05 -12.74 -10.79
C SER A 447 -32.67 -14.20 -10.49
N SER A 448 -31.36 -14.47 -10.46
CA SER A 448 -30.82 -15.61 -9.73
C SER A 448 -29.80 -15.10 -8.73
N ARG A 449 -30.10 -15.33 -7.45
CA ARG A 449 -29.18 -15.15 -6.33
C ARG A 449 -27.92 -15.97 -6.61
N GLY A 450 -26.85 -15.33 -7.07
CA GLY A 450 -25.56 -15.94 -7.31
C GLY A 450 -24.51 -14.86 -7.49
N ASN A 451 -23.41 -14.97 -6.75
CA ASN A 451 -22.28 -14.04 -6.64
C ASN A 451 -21.47 -13.85 -7.95
N HIS A 452 -22.09 -13.79 -9.13
CA HIS A 452 -21.43 -13.84 -10.44
C HIS A 452 -21.76 -12.64 -11.35
N GLY A 453 -22.08 -11.48 -10.78
CA GLY A 453 -22.23 -10.20 -11.50
C GLY A 453 -20.99 -9.30 -11.43
N ASN A 454 -19.78 -9.86 -11.29
CA ASN A 454 -18.55 -9.07 -11.34
C ASN A 454 -18.18 -8.85 -12.82
N SER A 455 -18.06 -7.59 -13.25
CA SER A 455 -17.56 -7.22 -14.58
C SER A 455 -16.38 -8.11 -15.02
N SER A 456 -16.59 -8.80 -16.14
CA SER A 456 -15.77 -9.90 -16.68
C SER A 456 -14.37 -9.50 -17.16
N PHE A 457 -13.98 -8.22 -17.06
CA PHE A 457 -12.74 -7.70 -17.64
C PHE A 457 -11.60 -7.42 -16.66
N GLN A 458 -11.80 -7.58 -15.35
CA GLN A 458 -10.77 -7.21 -14.36
C GLN A 458 -10.53 -8.30 -13.32
N SER A 459 -9.29 -8.81 -13.29
CA SER A 459 -8.84 -9.64 -12.17
C SER A 459 -8.86 -8.83 -10.86
N LEU A 460 -8.97 -9.51 -9.72
CA LEU A 460 -8.90 -8.85 -8.40
C LEU A 460 -7.62 -8.00 -8.24
N ALA A 461 -6.52 -8.45 -8.85
CA ALA A 461 -5.25 -7.71 -8.89
C ALA A 461 -5.40 -6.40 -9.69
N ASP A 462 -5.97 -6.46 -10.89
CA ASP A 462 -6.18 -5.27 -11.73
C ASP A 462 -7.11 -4.25 -11.03
N LYS A 463 -8.14 -4.72 -10.29
CA LYS A 463 -8.99 -3.87 -9.45
C LYS A 463 -8.21 -3.18 -8.34
N SER A 464 -7.29 -3.87 -7.69
CA SER A 464 -6.48 -3.32 -6.60
C SER A 464 -5.37 -2.35 -7.07
N ILE A 465 -4.94 -2.46 -8.33
CA ILE A 465 -4.00 -1.50 -8.95
C ILE A 465 -4.74 -0.22 -9.34
N THR A 466 -5.92 -0.37 -9.96
CA THR A 466 -6.69 0.75 -10.53
C THR A 466 -7.51 1.53 -9.51
N ARG A 467 -7.98 0.90 -8.41
CA ARG A 467 -8.83 1.55 -7.42
C ARG A 467 -8.01 2.11 -6.24
N PHE A 468 -8.26 3.36 -5.89
CA PHE A 468 -7.58 4.04 -4.78
C PHE A 468 -8.26 3.71 -3.44
N TYR A 469 -7.53 3.14 -2.48
CA TYR A 469 -8.08 2.85 -1.14
C TYR A 469 -8.45 4.13 -0.34
N PHE A 470 -8.01 5.33 -0.72
CA PHE A 470 -8.47 6.57 -0.04
C PHE A 470 -9.76 7.18 -0.63
N ASP A 471 -10.36 6.61 -1.68
CA ASP A 471 -11.75 6.95 -2.03
C ASP A 471 -12.75 6.53 -0.93
N PHE A 472 -12.28 5.80 0.09
CA PHE A 472 -13.00 5.44 1.32
C PHE A 472 -13.05 6.58 2.36
N SER A 473 -13.18 7.85 1.96
CA SER A 473 -13.62 8.87 2.91
C SER A 473 -15.11 8.67 3.18
N SER A 474 -15.42 7.87 4.19
CA SER A 474 -16.73 7.86 4.83
C SER A 474 -16.94 9.23 5.49
N SER A 475 -17.58 10.17 4.79
CA SER A 475 -18.19 11.31 5.46
C SER A 475 -19.53 10.88 6.01
N TRP A 476 -19.56 10.55 7.30
CA TRP A 476 -20.80 10.43 8.06
C TRP A 476 -21.67 11.69 7.82
N PRO A 477 -22.99 11.57 7.54
CA PRO A 477 -23.87 10.41 7.72
C PRO A 477 -24.06 9.55 6.47
N ARG A 478 -23.17 9.66 5.45
CA ARG A 478 -23.34 8.91 4.21
C ARG A 478 -22.80 7.49 4.36
N THR A 479 -23.59 6.53 3.89
CA THR A 479 -23.20 5.12 3.73
C THR A 479 -21.87 5.04 2.96
N PRO A 480 -20.96 4.13 3.35
CA PRO A 480 -19.71 3.91 2.62
C PRO A 480 -20.03 3.69 1.14
N SER A 481 -19.44 4.47 0.23
CA SER A 481 -19.68 4.43 -1.21
C SER A 481 -19.14 3.17 -1.90
N TRP A 482 -18.96 2.06 -1.16
CA TRP A 482 -18.67 0.75 -1.74
C TRP A 482 -19.73 0.33 -2.78
N ILE A 483 -20.95 0.86 -2.66
CA ILE A 483 -22.13 0.40 -3.41
C ILE A 483 -22.21 0.97 -4.84
N SER A 484 -21.64 2.14 -5.18
CA SER A 484 -21.87 2.73 -6.52
C SER A 484 -20.85 2.37 -7.60
N LEU A 485 -19.79 1.59 -7.29
CA LEU A 485 -18.87 1.06 -8.29
C LEU A 485 -19.00 -0.48 -8.47
N LEU A 486 -19.88 -1.08 -7.67
CA LEU A 486 -20.24 -2.50 -7.65
C LEU A 486 -21.73 -2.72 -7.93
N GLY A 487 -22.57 -1.68 -7.80
CA GLY A 487 -23.93 -1.69 -8.31
C GLY A 487 -23.95 -1.61 -9.83
N SER A 488 -25.00 -2.14 -10.43
CA SER A 488 -25.37 -1.98 -11.85
C SER A 488 -25.72 -0.53 -12.22
N ASP A 489 -25.31 0.46 -11.42
CA ASP A 489 -25.60 1.86 -11.62
C ASP A 489 -24.70 2.39 -12.74
N THR A 490 -25.34 2.92 -13.77
CA THR A 490 -24.74 3.51 -14.97
C THR A 490 -24.21 4.93 -14.76
N PHE A 491 -24.47 5.55 -13.60
CA PHE A 491 -23.95 6.88 -13.25
C PHE A 491 -22.81 6.79 -12.22
N TYR A 492 -21.59 7.13 -12.62
CA TYR A 492 -20.42 7.15 -11.76
C TYR A 492 -20.19 8.53 -11.14
N SER A 493 -20.52 8.65 -9.84
CA SER A 493 -20.23 9.87 -9.07
C SER A 493 -18.75 10.27 -9.06
N SER A 494 -17.83 9.32 -9.24
CA SER A 494 -16.40 9.59 -9.39
C SER A 494 -16.06 10.35 -10.66
N PHE A 495 -16.81 10.14 -11.76
CA PHE A 495 -16.57 10.81 -13.04
C PHE A 495 -17.07 12.25 -12.97
N ALA A 496 -18.29 12.46 -12.46
CA ALA A 496 -18.83 13.79 -12.18
C ALA A 496 -17.91 14.63 -11.27
N ARG A 497 -17.25 13.98 -10.29
CA ARG A 497 -16.29 14.65 -9.39
C ARG A 497 -15.04 15.16 -10.11
N ILE A 498 -14.59 14.52 -11.19
CA ILE A 498 -13.44 15.01 -11.97
C ILE A 498 -13.79 16.32 -12.64
N PHE A 499 -14.92 16.37 -13.37
CA PHE A 499 -15.35 17.57 -14.07
C PHE A 499 -15.61 18.73 -13.10
N LYS A 500 -16.21 18.43 -11.94
CA LYS A 500 -16.30 19.38 -10.84
C LYS A 500 -14.93 19.96 -10.47
N ARG A 501 -13.93 19.11 -10.23
CA ARG A 501 -12.60 19.52 -9.79
C ARG A 501 -11.81 20.25 -10.87
N LEU A 502 -11.87 19.79 -12.11
CA LEU A 502 -11.27 20.47 -13.26
C LEU A 502 -11.81 21.88 -13.40
N PHE A 503 -13.13 22.05 -13.28
CA PHE A 503 -13.74 23.38 -13.37
C PHE A 503 -13.38 24.27 -12.16
N GLN A 504 -13.29 23.71 -10.96
CA GLN A 504 -12.86 24.44 -9.76
C GLN A 504 -11.41 24.95 -9.84
N GLU A 505 -10.51 24.16 -10.45
CA GLU A 505 -9.08 24.47 -10.57
C GLU A 505 -8.75 25.34 -11.80
N CYS A 506 -9.40 25.10 -12.93
CA CYS A 506 -9.05 25.73 -14.22
C CYS A 506 -10.08 26.77 -14.71
N GLY A 507 -11.28 26.83 -14.12
CA GLY A 507 -12.31 27.81 -14.46
C GLY A 507 -12.87 27.71 -15.88
N MET A 508 -13.26 28.86 -16.44
CA MET A 508 -13.97 29.01 -17.72
C MET A 508 -13.32 28.37 -18.96
N PRO A 509 -11.97 28.29 -19.12
CA PRO A 509 -11.34 27.58 -20.22
C PRO A 509 -11.85 26.14 -20.42
N VAL A 510 -12.15 25.42 -19.34
CA VAL A 510 -12.70 24.05 -19.42
C VAL A 510 -14.12 24.07 -19.98
N LEU A 511 -14.97 25.00 -19.54
CA LEU A 511 -16.36 25.08 -19.99
C LEU A 511 -16.48 25.44 -21.47
N LEU A 512 -15.66 26.38 -21.93
CA LEU A 512 -15.62 26.77 -23.35
C LEU A 512 -15.20 25.60 -24.24
N ALA A 513 -14.18 24.83 -23.81
CA ALA A 513 -13.73 23.65 -24.54
C ALA A 513 -14.73 22.49 -24.51
N LEU A 514 -15.54 22.39 -23.44
CA LEU A 514 -16.49 21.30 -23.23
C LEU A 514 -17.86 21.56 -23.90
N LYS A 515 -18.25 22.83 -24.13
CA LYS A 515 -19.59 23.23 -24.59
C LYS A 515 -20.10 22.44 -25.80
N ASN A 516 -19.41 22.54 -26.93
CA ASN A 516 -19.85 21.91 -28.18
C ASN A 516 -19.94 20.37 -28.04
N THR A 517 -18.99 19.79 -27.31
CA THR A 517 -18.96 18.33 -27.08
C THR A 517 -20.08 17.85 -26.16
N LEU A 518 -20.48 18.65 -25.15
CA LEU A 518 -21.62 18.32 -24.30
C LEU A 518 -22.93 18.40 -25.05
N GLU A 519 -23.12 19.43 -25.88
CA GLU A 519 -24.31 19.56 -26.73
C GLU A 519 -24.44 18.37 -27.68
N GLU A 520 -23.33 17.91 -28.29
CA GLU A 520 -23.32 16.72 -29.14
C GLU A 520 -23.66 15.44 -28.37
N PHE A 521 -23.01 15.19 -27.23
CA PHE A 521 -23.18 13.95 -26.47
C PHE A 521 -24.54 13.85 -25.77
N ALA A 522 -25.08 14.97 -25.30
CA ALA A 522 -26.41 15.01 -24.69
C ALA A 522 -27.51 14.71 -25.72
N ASN A 523 -27.31 15.09 -26.99
CA ASN A 523 -28.23 14.82 -28.10
C ASN A 523 -27.93 13.50 -28.83
N ALA A 524 -26.90 12.76 -28.43
CA ALA A 524 -26.55 11.48 -29.04
C ALA A 524 -27.63 10.41 -28.77
N LYS A 525 -27.81 9.45 -29.69
CA LYS A 525 -28.75 8.32 -29.49
C LYS A 525 -28.23 7.25 -28.54
N GLU A 526 -26.90 7.19 -28.35
CA GLU A 526 -26.25 6.18 -27.53
C GLU A 526 -26.39 6.53 -26.04
N ARG A 527 -26.96 5.61 -25.26
CA ARG A 527 -27.12 5.78 -23.80
C ARG A 527 -25.79 6.04 -23.09
N SER A 528 -24.70 5.36 -23.47
CA SER A 528 -23.37 5.55 -22.86
C SER A 528 -22.83 6.97 -23.03
N LYS A 529 -23.07 7.60 -24.19
CA LYS A 529 -22.70 9.01 -24.43
C LYS A 529 -23.55 9.97 -23.60
N GLN A 530 -24.85 9.71 -23.49
CA GLN A 530 -25.75 10.46 -22.63
C GLN A 530 -25.37 10.34 -21.15
N CYS A 531 -24.91 9.16 -20.69
CA CYS A 531 -24.43 8.94 -19.31
C CYS A 531 -23.22 9.84 -18.99
N VAL A 532 -22.22 9.87 -19.87
CA VAL A 532 -21.02 10.70 -19.68
C VAL A 532 -21.38 12.20 -19.74
N ALA A 533 -22.29 12.60 -20.63
CA ALA A 533 -22.79 13.97 -20.68
C ALA A 533 -23.48 14.37 -19.37
N ALA A 534 -24.30 13.49 -18.81
CA ALA A 534 -24.97 13.68 -17.53
C ALA A 534 -23.94 13.81 -16.38
N GLU A 535 -22.91 12.99 -16.35
CA GLU A 535 -21.83 13.07 -15.35
C GLU A 535 -21.04 14.37 -15.44
N ALA A 536 -20.65 14.77 -16.66
CA ALA A 536 -19.91 16.00 -16.90
C ALA A 536 -20.74 17.23 -16.54
N LEU A 537 -22.01 17.30 -16.95
CA LEU A 537 -22.92 18.39 -16.61
C LEU A 537 -23.16 18.47 -15.09
N ALA A 538 -23.36 17.32 -14.43
CA ALA A 538 -23.51 17.26 -12.97
C ALA A 538 -22.28 17.81 -12.23
N GLY A 539 -21.08 17.53 -12.76
CA GLY A 539 -19.83 18.06 -12.24
C GLY A 539 -19.73 19.58 -12.34
N VAL A 540 -20.01 20.12 -13.53
CA VAL A 540 -19.99 21.57 -13.82
C VAL A 540 -21.01 22.33 -12.96
N LEU A 541 -22.23 21.80 -12.83
CA LEU A 541 -23.26 22.41 -11.98
C LEU A 541 -22.89 22.39 -10.49
N HIS A 542 -22.13 21.37 -10.04
CA HIS A 542 -21.69 21.28 -8.65
C HIS A 542 -20.45 22.17 -8.35
N SER A 543 -19.71 22.65 -9.34
CA SER A 543 -18.39 23.28 -9.09
C SER A 543 -18.40 24.66 -8.42
N ASP A 544 -19.48 25.44 -8.53
CA ASP A 544 -19.65 26.73 -7.82
C ASP A 544 -18.49 27.73 -8.10
N VAL A 545 -18.29 28.08 -9.37
CA VAL A 545 -17.21 28.97 -9.86
C VAL A 545 -17.81 30.20 -10.54
N ASN A 546 -17.14 31.35 -10.42
CA ASN A 546 -17.54 32.61 -11.07
C ASN A 546 -17.60 32.45 -12.60
N GLY A 547 -18.66 32.97 -13.23
CA GLY A 547 -18.94 32.81 -14.68
C GLY A 547 -19.94 31.70 -15.02
N LEU A 548 -20.29 30.85 -14.05
CA LEU A 548 -21.28 29.79 -14.24
C LEU A 548 -22.72 30.33 -14.44
N LEU A 549 -23.07 31.47 -13.83
CA LEU A 549 -24.37 32.13 -14.02
C LEU A 549 -24.58 32.56 -15.48
N GLU A 550 -23.55 33.18 -16.09
CA GLU A 550 -23.61 33.61 -17.50
C GLU A 550 -23.74 32.40 -18.44
N ALA A 551 -23.05 31.29 -18.15
CA ALA A 551 -23.17 30.07 -18.93
C ALA A 551 -24.51 29.35 -18.74
N TRP A 552 -25.08 29.44 -17.53
CA TRP A 552 -26.40 28.93 -17.20
C TRP A 552 -27.47 29.61 -18.06
N ASP A 553 -27.46 30.94 -18.07
CA ASP A 553 -28.40 31.75 -18.84
C ASP A 553 -28.17 31.64 -20.36
N SER A 554 -26.92 31.41 -20.78
CA SER A 554 -26.56 31.32 -22.20
C SER A 554 -27.01 30.02 -22.87
N TRP A 555 -26.67 28.85 -22.31
CA TRP A 555 -26.85 27.58 -23.02
C TRP A 555 -27.15 26.38 -22.12
N MET A 556 -26.65 26.34 -20.87
CA MET A 556 -26.82 25.14 -20.03
C MET A 556 -28.28 24.93 -19.62
N MET A 557 -29.03 26.02 -19.33
CA MET A 557 -30.46 25.93 -19.02
C MET A 557 -31.24 25.37 -20.21
N VAL A 558 -30.98 25.89 -21.41
CA VAL A 558 -31.63 25.44 -22.66
C VAL A 558 -31.33 23.96 -22.90
N GLN A 559 -30.08 23.53 -22.71
CA GLN A 559 -29.70 22.14 -22.89
C GLN A 559 -30.35 21.20 -21.87
N LEU A 560 -30.43 21.62 -20.60
CA LEU A 560 -31.12 20.85 -19.57
C LEU A 560 -32.63 20.76 -19.85
N GLN A 561 -33.26 21.84 -20.32
CA GLN A 561 -34.66 21.85 -20.75
C GLN A 561 -34.89 20.88 -21.91
N ASN A 562 -34.02 20.89 -22.93
CA ASN A 562 -34.12 19.97 -24.07
C ASN A 562 -34.08 18.50 -23.63
N VAL A 563 -33.17 18.16 -22.72
CA VAL A 563 -33.03 16.81 -22.16
C VAL A 563 -34.25 16.41 -21.32
N ILE A 564 -34.82 17.33 -20.54
CA ILE A 564 -36.01 17.06 -19.71
C ILE A 564 -37.28 16.94 -20.57
N LEU A 565 -37.40 17.70 -21.66
CA LEU A 565 -38.58 17.71 -22.52
C LEU A 565 -38.59 16.54 -23.52
N ALA A 566 -37.42 16.03 -23.91
CA ALA A 566 -37.28 14.89 -24.83
C ALA A 566 -36.32 13.81 -24.30
N PRO A 567 -36.57 13.23 -23.11
CA PRO A 567 -35.67 12.23 -22.54
C PRO A 567 -35.77 10.91 -23.31
N SER A 568 -34.63 10.28 -23.60
CA SER A 568 -34.63 8.88 -24.05
C SER A 568 -35.02 7.99 -22.86
N VAL A 569 -35.95 7.04 -23.05
CA VAL A 569 -36.47 6.18 -21.96
C VAL A 569 -35.35 5.49 -21.17
N GLU A 570 -34.26 5.15 -21.87
CA GLU A 570 -33.13 4.44 -21.31
C GLU A 570 -32.17 5.32 -20.49
N SER A 571 -32.19 6.66 -20.68
CA SER A 571 -31.28 7.63 -20.04
C SER A 571 -31.88 8.43 -18.87
N ILE A 572 -33.19 8.26 -18.62
CA ILE A 572 -33.91 8.95 -17.54
C ILE A 572 -33.22 8.76 -16.17
N PRO A 573 -32.80 7.54 -15.78
CA PRO A 573 -32.14 7.33 -14.49
C PRO A 573 -30.86 8.17 -14.31
N GLU A 574 -30.08 8.34 -15.37
CA GLU A 574 -28.79 9.02 -15.37
C GLU A 574 -28.94 10.54 -15.33
N TRP A 575 -29.88 11.09 -16.09
CA TRP A 575 -30.22 12.51 -16.00
C TRP A 575 -30.85 12.86 -14.64
N ALA A 576 -31.67 11.98 -14.09
CA ALA A 576 -32.18 12.14 -12.72
C ALA A 576 -31.04 12.07 -11.68
N ALA A 577 -30.05 11.19 -11.87
CA ALA A 577 -28.87 11.14 -11.02
C ALA A 577 -27.99 12.39 -11.16
N CYS A 578 -27.86 12.94 -12.36
CA CYS A 578 -27.19 14.21 -12.63
C CYS A 578 -27.82 15.34 -11.82
N ILE A 579 -29.15 15.52 -11.90
CA ILE A 579 -29.86 16.56 -11.13
C ILE A 579 -29.69 16.33 -9.63
N ARG A 580 -29.87 15.09 -9.14
CA ARG A 580 -29.65 14.76 -7.72
C ARG A 580 -28.24 15.12 -7.28
N TYR A 581 -27.22 14.75 -8.05
CA TYR A 581 -25.84 15.07 -7.74
C TYR A 581 -25.60 16.59 -7.74
N ALA A 582 -26.09 17.28 -8.77
CA ALA A 582 -25.97 18.72 -8.95
C ALA A 582 -26.68 19.56 -7.89
N VAL A 583 -27.71 19.04 -7.22
CA VAL A 583 -28.42 19.70 -6.11
C VAL A 583 -27.84 19.33 -4.73
N THR A 584 -27.03 18.27 -4.65
CA THR A 584 -26.37 17.87 -3.39
C THR A 584 -25.01 18.55 -3.18
N GLY A 585 -24.55 18.65 -1.93
CA GLY A 585 -23.18 19.10 -1.59
C GLY A 585 -23.07 20.59 -1.25
N LYS A 586 -21.88 20.98 -0.76
CA LYS A 586 -21.57 22.35 -0.30
C LYS A 586 -20.84 23.13 -1.40
N GLY A 587 -20.93 24.46 -1.40
CA GLY A 587 -20.23 25.36 -2.33
C GLY A 587 -18.69 25.28 -2.25
N LYS A 588 -17.99 26.07 -3.06
CA LYS A 588 -16.53 26.02 -3.25
C LYS A 588 -15.72 26.06 -1.94
N HIS A 589 -16.22 26.73 -0.91
CA HIS A 589 -15.59 26.85 0.41
C HIS A 589 -16.32 26.07 1.52
N GLY A 590 -17.40 25.34 1.19
CA GLY A 590 -18.14 24.54 2.15
C GLY A 590 -19.05 25.33 3.11
N MET A 591 -19.01 26.66 3.05
CA MET A 591 -19.72 27.54 3.97
C MET A 591 -21.07 28.04 3.43
N LYS A 592 -21.28 28.01 2.11
CA LYS A 592 -22.50 28.48 1.44
C LYS A 592 -23.08 27.41 0.52
N VAL A 593 -24.37 27.54 0.22
CA VAL A 593 -25.02 26.82 -0.86
C VAL A 593 -24.46 27.36 -2.19
N PRO A 594 -24.20 26.52 -3.21
CA PRO A 594 -23.75 27.00 -4.51
C PRO A 594 -24.68 28.06 -5.13
N LEU A 595 -24.11 29.05 -5.82
CA LEU A 595 -24.84 30.22 -6.34
C LEU A 595 -26.02 29.87 -7.25
N LEU A 596 -25.95 28.78 -8.02
CA LEU A 596 -27.05 28.34 -8.91
C LEU A 596 -28.25 27.71 -8.17
N ARG A 597 -28.18 27.54 -6.85
CA ARG A 597 -29.24 26.91 -6.05
C ARG A 597 -29.92 27.88 -5.09
N GLU A 598 -29.44 29.10 -5.00
CA GLU A 598 -30.19 30.24 -4.45
C GLU A 598 -31.23 30.70 -5.48
#